data_AF-L0R347-F1
#
_entry.id   AF-L0R347-F1
#
_cell.length_a   1.000
_cell.length_b   1.000
_cell.length_c   1.000
_cell.angle_alpha   90.00
_cell.angle_beta   90.00
_cell.angle_gamma   90.00
#
_symmetry.space_group_name_H-M   'P 1'
#
loop_
_entity.id
_entity.type
_entity.pdbx_description
1 polymer ?
#
loop_
_entity_poly.entity_id
_entity_poly.type
_entity_poly.pdbx_seq_one_letter_code
_entity_poly.pdbx_strand_id
1 'polypeptide(L)'
;EQASASTMTEVEEVKMVVKLMPIWSTCILFWTIYSQMTTFSVEQATHMDRRLNAGFEIPAGSLSVFLFLSILLFTSLNERFLVPLAARLTGRAQGLTSLQRVGTGLVFATVAMVVAALVEKMRRDAANGESQVAISAFWLVPQFFIVGAGEAFAYVGQLEFFIREAPERMKSMST
;
A
#
# COMPACT_ATOMS: atom_id res chain seq x y z
N GLU A 1 -9.25 -35.12 -32.29
CA GLU A 1 -9.45 -33.79 -31.69
C GLU A 1 -9.10 -32.72 -32.71
N GLN A 2 -10.10 -32.00 -33.23
CA GLN A 2 -9.88 -30.80 -34.04
C GLN A 2 -9.66 -29.64 -33.07
N ALA A 3 -8.44 -29.11 -33.01
CA ALA A 3 -8.17 -27.86 -32.30
C ALA A 3 -9.01 -26.76 -32.97
N SER A 4 -10.06 -26.30 -32.29
CA SER A 4 -10.86 -25.16 -32.74
C SER A 4 -9.93 -23.94 -32.82
N ALA A 5 -9.82 -23.34 -34.00
CA ALA A 5 -9.07 -22.10 -34.16
C ALA A 5 -9.67 -21.01 -33.26
N SER A 6 -8.82 -20.24 -32.58
CA SER A 6 -9.28 -19.13 -31.73
C SER A 6 -10.05 -18.11 -32.54
N THR A 7 -11.19 -17.66 -32.02
CA THR A 7 -12.00 -16.61 -32.65
C THR A 7 -11.30 -15.26 -32.55
N MET A 8 -11.57 -14.34 -33.49
CA MET A 8 -10.97 -12.99 -33.44
C MET A 8 -11.30 -12.26 -32.13
N THR A 9 -12.52 -12.45 -31.61
CA THR A 9 -12.95 -11.88 -30.33
C THR A 9 -12.06 -12.36 -29.18
N GLU A 10 -11.79 -13.67 -29.07
CA GLU A 10 -10.91 -14.21 -28.02
C GLU A 10 -9.49 -13.64 -28.11
N VAL A 11 -8.95 -13.48 -29.33
CA VAL A 11 -7.62 -12.89 -29.53
C VAL A 11 -7.59 -11.41 -29.11
N GLU A 12 -8.66 -10.66 -29.37
CA GLU A 12 -8.77 -9.26 -28.95
C GLU A 12 -8.91 -9.11 -27.44
N GLU A 13 -9.68 -9.97 -26.78
CA GLU A 13 -9.80 -9.99 -25.31
C GLU A 13 -8.44 -10.22 -24.64
N VAL A 14 -7.65 -11.18 -25.13
CA VAL A 14 -6.30 -11.43 -24.63
C VAL A 14 -5.37 -10.24 -24.89
N LYS A 15 -5.44 -9.61 -26.08
CA LYS A 15 -4.65 -8.41 -26.38
C LYS A 15 -4.98 -7.26 -25.42
N MET A 16 -6.24 -7.11 -25.00
CA MET A 16 -6.62 -6.12 -23.98
C MET A 16 -5.95 -6.42 -22.64
N VAL A 17 -6.00 -7.67 -22.17
CA VAL A 17 -5.33 -8.09 -20.92
C VAL A 17 -3.82 -7.83 -20.97
N VAL A 18 -3.16 -8.17 -22.09
CA VAL A 18 -1.72 -7.92 -22.27
C VAL A 18 -1.38 -6.43 -22.16
N LYS A 19 -2.28 -5.52 -22.57
CA LYS A 19 -2.08 -4.08 -22.40
C LYS A 19 -2.21 -3.61 -20.94
N LEU A 20 -2.89 -4.36 -20.08
CA LEU A 20 -3.02 -4.06 -18.65
C LEU A 20 -1.79 -4.50 -17.84
N MET A 21 -1.07 -5.52 -18.32
CA MET A 21 0.10 -6.11 -17.64
C MET A 21 1.15 -5.09 -17.19
N PRO A 22 1.56 -4.07 -17.98
CA PRO A 22 2.56 -3.11 -17.52
C PRO A 22 2.12 -2.34 -16.27
N ILE A 23 0.86 -1.89 -16.24
CA ILE A 23 0.31 -1.15 -15.09
C ILE A 23 0.19 -2.09 -13.88
N TRP A 24 -0.29 -3.31 -14.10
CA TRP A 24 -0.32 -4.35 -13.07
C TRP A 24 1.07 -4.63 -12.48
N SER A 25 2.11 -4.70 -13.31
CA SER A 25 3.48 -4.90 -12.81
C SER A 25 3.96 -3.77 -11.92
N THR A 26 3.62 -2.50 -12.22
CA THR A 26 3.98 -1.38 -11.32
C THR A 26 3.31 -1.47 -9.95
N CYS A 27 2.14 -2.11 -9.88
CA CYS A 27 1.39 -2.29 -8.63
C CYS A 27 2.10 -3.26 -7.67
N ILE A 28 2.91 -4.20 -8.18
CA ILE A 28 3.69 -5.14 -7.36
C ILE A 28 4.61 -4.41 -6.39
N LEU A 29 5.16 -3.26 -6.79
CA LEU A 29 6.06 -2.47 -5.94
C LEU A 29 5.36 -1.98 -4.67
N PHE A 30 4.09 -1.59 -4.77
CA PHE A 30 3.29 -1.21 -3.60
C PHE A 30 3.16 -2.38 -2.62
N TRP A 31 2.74 -3.54 -3.12
CA TRP A 31 2.54 -4.74 -2.30
C TRP A 31 3.85 -5.28 -1.71
N THR A 32 4.96 -5.08 -2.40
CA THR A 32 6.30 -5.37 -1.86
C THR A 32 6.59 -4.52 -0.64
N ILE A 33 6.32 -3.21 -0.69
CA ILE A 33 6.50 -2.28 0.43
C ILE A 33 5.54 -2.63 1.57
N TYR A 34 4.28 -2.93 1.26
CA TYR A 34 3.30 -3.37 2.24
C TYR A 34 3.79 -4.62 3.01
N SER A 35 4.34 -5.61 2.30
CA SER A 35 4.90 -6.81 2.93
C SER A 35 6.03 -6.51 3.92
N GLN A 36 6.84 -5.48 3.69
CA GLN A 36 7.90 -5.07 4.64
C GLN A 36 7.33 -4.55 5.96
N MET A 37 6.10 -4.02 5.98
CA MET A 37 5.45 -3.56 7.20
C MET A 37 5.13 -4.73 8.14
N THR A 38 4.68 -5.85 7.60
CA THR A 38 4.31 -7.03 8.41
C THR A 38 5.47 -7.97 8.70
N THR A 39 6.63 -7.76 8.06
CA THR A 39 7.83 -8.59 8.21
C THR A 39 8.99 -7.80 8.79
N PHE A 40 9.80 -7.13 7.96
CA PHE A 40 11.01 -6.44 8.40
C PHE A 40 10.77 -5.36 9.45
N SER A 41 9.65 -4.64 9.39
CA SER A 41 9.33 -3.63 10.41
C SER A 41 8.98 -4.27 11.75
N VAL A 42 8.40 -5.47 11.75
CA VAL A 42 8.17 -6.25 12.97
C VAL A 42 9.49 -6.75 13.55
N GLU A 43 10.38 -7.29 12.70
CA GLU A 43 11.72 -7.70 13.12
C GLU A 43 12.53 -6.51 13.66
N GLN A 44 12.49 -5.36 12.99
CA GLN A 44 13.12 -4.12 13.46
C GLN A 44 12.63 -3.74 14.86
N ALA A 45 11.32 -3.85 15.12
CA ALA A 45 10.72 -3.56 16.41
C ALA A 45 11.18 -4.50 17.54
N THR A 46 11.63 -5.72 17.22
CA THR A 46 12.19 -6.63 18.24
C THR A 46 13.50 -6.09 18.83
N HIS A 47 14.22 -5.28 18.07
CA HIS A 47 15.47 -4.62 18.47
C HIS A 47 15.28 -3.17 18.97
N MET A 48 14.03 -2.77 19.26
CA MET A 48 13.67 -1.43 19.72
C MET A 48 12.99 -1.50 21.10
N ASP A 49 12.97 -0.37 21.82
CA ASP A 49 12.27 -0.28 23.09
C ASP A 49 10.75 -0.20 22.87
N ARG A 50 10.03 -1.23 23.35
CA ARG A 50 8.58 -1.40 23.21
C ARG A 50 7.83 -1.19 24.52
N ARG A 51 8.48 -0.65 25.55
CA ARG A 51 7.85 -0.41 26.87
C ARG A 51 6.95 0.83 26.81
N LEU A 52 5.69 0.65 27.19
CA LEU A 52 4.72 1.75 27.29
C LEU A 52 4.76 2.41 28.68
N ASN A 53 5.00 1.60 29.71
CA ASN A 53 5.12 2.02 31.10
C ASN A 53 6.09 1.08 31.85
N ALA A 54 6.23 1.25 33.16
CA ALA A 54 7.20 0.50 33.98
C ALA A 54 7.01 -1.03 34.02
N GLY A 55 5.91 -1.58 33.47
CA GLY A 55 5.65 -3.03 33.53
C GLY A 55 5.02 -3.65 32.28
N PHE A 56 4.69 -2.87 31.25
CA PHE A 56 4.03 -3.37 30.04
C PHE A 56 4.90 -3.15 28.81
N GLU A 57 5.30 -4.27 28.19
CA GLU A 57 6.02 -4.30 26.94
C GLU A 57 5.08 -4.78 25.83
N ILE A 58 4.91 -3.95 24.81
CA ILE A 58 4.00 -4.23 23.69
C ILE A 58 4.65 -5.28 22.78
N PRO A 59 3.99 -6.39 22.41
CA PRO A 59 4.54 -7.37 21.48
C PRO A 59 4.91 -6.71 20.13
N ALA A 60 6.09 -7.00 19.57
CA ALA A 60 6.57 -6.37 18.33
C ALA A 60 5.56 -6.45 17.17
N GLY A 61 4.98 -7.63 16.93
CA GLY A 61 3.99 -7.83 15.86
C GLY A 61 2.70 -7.04 16.03
N SER A 62 2.37 -6.60 17.25
CA SER A 62 1.16 -5.80 17.50
C SER A 62 1.27 -4.36 17.01
N LEU A 63 2.46 -3.85 16.68
CA LEU A 63 2.64 -2.53 16.08
C LEU A 63 1.97 -2.41 14.70
N SER A 64 1.74 -3.52 14.01
CA SER A 64 0.93 -3.58 12.79
C SER A 64 -0.49 -3.06 12.99
N VAL A 65 -0.98 -2.91 14.24
CA VAL A 65 -2.26 -2.26 14.53
C VAL A 65 -2.31 -0.84 13.96
N PHE A 66 -1.19 -0.10 13.96
CA PHE A 66 -1.15 1.26 13.41
C PHE A 66 -1.37 1.30 11.90
N LEU A 67 -0.91 0.26 11.19
CA LEU A 67 -1.18 0.07 9.76
C LEU A 67 -2.69 -0.10 9.53
N PHE A 68 -3.31 -1.06 10.23
CA PHE A 68 -4.74 -1.35 10.08
C PHE A 68 -5.63 -0.17 10.48
N LEU A 69 -5.29 0.53 11.57
CA LEU A 69 -6.00 1.73 11.98
C LEU A 69 -5.90 2.82 10.91
N SER A 70 -4.73 2.99 10.29
CA SER A 70 -4.56 3.94 9.18
C SER A 70 -5.39 3.55 7.96
N ILE A 71 -5.39 2.27 7.55
CA ILE A 71 -6.21 1.78 6.43
C ILE A 71 -7.69 2.07 6.69
N LEU A 72 -8.21 1.71 7.87
CA LEU A 72 -9.61 1.92 8.24
C LEU A 72 -9.97 3.42 8.25
N LEU A 73 -9.09 4.25 8.82
CA LEU A 73 -9.26 5.69 8.86
C LEU A 73 -9.31 6.28 7.45
N PHE A 74 -8.30 6.00 6.62
CA PHE A 74 -8.21 6.58 5.28
C PHE A 74 -9.23 6.00 4.33
N THR A 75 -9.64 4.74 4.46
CA THR A 75 -10.75 4.18 3.66
C THR A 75 -12.05 4.92 3.98
N SER A 76 -12.35 5.10 5.27
CA SER A 76 -13.55 5.83 5.71
C SER A 76 -13.51 7.31 5.30
N LEU A 77 -12.35 7.95 5.40
CA LEU A 77 -12.15 9.34 4.96
C LEU A 77 -12.23 9.46 3.43
N ASN A 78 -11.78 8.44 2.69
CA ASN A 78 -11.80 8.45 1.24
C ASN A 78 -13.22 8.57 0.71
N GLU A 79 -14.10 7.69 1.16
CA GLU A 79 -15.51 7.67 0.73
C GLU A 79 -16.26 8.92 1.17
N ARG A 80 -16.03 9.39 2.41
CA ARG A 80 -16.84 10.46 3.02
C ARG A 80 -16.35 11.87 2.70
N PHE A 81 -15.05 12.07 2.52
CA PHE A 81 -14.45 13.40 2.38
C PHE A 81 -13.61 13.56 1.12
N LEU A 82 -12.71 12.63 0.82
CA LEU A 82 -11.77 12.83 -0.29
C LEU A 82 -12.43 12.70 -1.66
N VAL A 83 -13.36 11.75 -1.85
CA VAL A 83 -14.15 11.62 -3.08
C VAL A 83 -14.98 12.89 -3.37
N PRO A 84 -15.83 13.39 -2.45
CA PRO A 84 -16.60 14.60 -2.70
C PRO A 84 -15.72 15.85 -2.85
N LEU A 85 -14.61 15.95 -2.10
CA LEU A 85 -13.66 17.05 -2.26
C LEU A 85 -12.97 17.01 -3.62
N ALA A 86 -12.48 15.84 -4.03
CA ALA A 86 -11.88 15.63 -5.34
C ALA A 86 -12.89 15.94 -6.44
N ALA A 87 -14.16 15.53 -6.30
CA ALA A 87 -15.20 15.83 -7.27
C ALA A 87 -15.47 17.34 -7.42
N ARG A 88 -15.45 18.08 -6.29
CA ARG A 88 -15.56 19.55 -6.30
C ARG A 88 -14.37 20.23 -6.96
N LEU A 89 -13.16 19.72 -6.74
CA LEU A 89 -11.92 20.32 -7.26
C LEU A 89 -11.66 19.96 -8.73
N THR A 90 -11.93 18.72 -9.13
CA THR A 90 -11.70 18.24 -10.50
C THR A 90 -12.87 18.50 -11.43
N GLY A 91 -14.05 18.85 -10.90
CA GLY A 91 -15.29 19.00 -11.66
C GLY A 91 -15.83 17.68 -12.23
N ARG A 92 -15.30 16.54 -11.81
CA ARG A 92 -15.72 15.20 -12.27
C ARG A 92 -16.50 14.49 -11.16
N ALA A 93 -17.63 13.88 -11.49
CA ALA A 93 -18.47 13.18 -10.52
C ALA A 93 -17.72 12.07 -9.73
N GLN A 94 -16.71 11.43 -10.34
CA GLN A 94 -15.87 10.39 -9.72
C GLN A 94 -14.64 10.93 -8.96
N GLY A 95 -14.35 12.23 -9.02
CA GLY A 95 -13.16 12.83 -8.40
C GLY A 95 -11.86 12.46 -9.14
N LEU A 96 -10.92 11.81 -8.44
CA LEU A 96 -9.64 11.33 -8.99
C LEU A 96 -9.86 10.10 -9.90
N THR A 97 -9.11 10.01 -10.99
CA THR A 97 -9.13 8.81 -11.85
C THR A 97 -8.50 7.61 -11.15
N SER A 98 -8.86 6.39 -11.56
CA SER A 98 -8.33 5.15 -10.99
C SER A 98 -6.79 5.11 -11.03
N LEU A 99 -6.18 5.48 -12.17
CA LEU A 99 -4.72 5.53 -12.31
C LEU A 99 -4.07 6.62 -11.43
N GLN A 100 -4.73 7.76 -11.21
CA GLN A 100 -4.24 8.79 -10.28
C GLN A 100 -4.27 8.30 -8.83
N ARG A 101 -5.28 7.51 -8.45
CA ARG A 101 -5.36 6.87 -7.12
C ARG A 101 -4.23 5.85 -6.94
N VAL A 102 -3.96 5.01 -7.95
CA VAL A 102 -2.81 4.08 -7.95
C VAL A 102 -1.49 4.84 -7.80
N GLY A 103 -1.27 5.88 -8.61
CA GLY A 103 -0.07 6.71 -8.54
C GLY A 103 0.11 7.38 -7.18
N THR A 104 -0.98 7.87 -6.57
CA THR A 104 -0.98 8.47 -5.23
C THR A 104 -0.51 7.46 -4.18
N GLY A 105 -1.03 6.23 -4.22
CA GLY A 105 -0.60 5.16 -3.33
C GLY A 105 0.89 4.80 -3.49
N LEU A 106 1.41 4.75 -4.72
CA LEU A 106 2.84 4.51 -4.98
C LEU A 106 3.74 5.63 -4.45
N VAL A 107 3.30 6.89 -4.55
CA VAL A 107 4.00 8.04 -3.96
C VAL A 107 4.04 7.91 -2.45
N PHE A 108 2.92 7.60 -1.80
CA PHE A 108 2.88 7.35 -0.35
C PHE A 108 3.81 6.21 0.05
N ALA A 109 3.82 5.09 -0.68
CA ALA A 109 4.71 3.97 -0.42
C ALA A 109 6.19 4.37 -0.50
N THR A 110 6.55 5.20 -1.49
CA THR A 110 7.92 5.71 -1.64
C THR A 110 8.31 6.60 -0.46
N VAL A 111 7.43 7.51 -0.05
CA VAL A 111 7.64 8.38 1.12
C VAL A 111 7.78 7.55 2.39
N ALA A 112 6.95 6.50 2.57
CA ALA A 112 7.04 5.61 3.71
C ALA A 112 8.39 4.89 3.78
N MET A 113 8.91 4.43 2.65
CA MET A 113 10.22 3.78 2.59
C MET A 113 11.38 4.74 2.90
N VAL A 114 11.26 6.01 2.50
CA VAL A 114 12.23 7.04 2.92
C VAL A 114 12.19 7.23 4.43
N VAL A 115 11.00 7.33 5.02
CA VAL A 115 10.84 7.43 6.48
C VAL A 115 11.41 6.19 7.18
N ALA A 116 11.13 4.99 6.67
CA ALA A 116 11.66 3.75 7.23
C ALA A 116 13.19 3.69 7.18
N ALA A 117 13.79 4.14 6.09
CA ALA A 117 15.25 4.22 5.96
C ALA A 117 15.86 5.20 6.98
N LEU A 118 15.20 6.34 7.23
CA LEU A 118 15.66 7.31 8.24
C LEU A 118 15.55 6.75 9.66
N VAL A 119 14.44 6.08 9.98
CA VAL A 119 14.24 5.45 11.29
C VAL A 119 15.25 4.32 11.51
N GLU A 120 15.51 3.50 10.50
CA GLU A 120 16.52 2.43 10.61
C GLU A 120 17.93 3.01 10.76
N LYS A 121 18.25 4.09 10.05
CA LYS A 121 19.52 4.79 10.24
C LYS A 121 19.67 5.25 11.69
N MET A 122 18.65 5.89 12.25
CA MET A 122 18.66 6.34 13.65
C MET A 122 18.80 5.17 14.63
N ARG A 123 18.09 4.05 14.38
CA ARG A 123 18.20 2.83 15.20
C ARG A 123 19.62 2.27 15.17
N ARG A 124 20.20 2.17 13.97
CA ARG A 124 21.54 1.64 13.75
C ARG A 124 22.62 2.51 14.39
N ASP A 125 22.51 3.82 14.26
CA ASP A 125 23.45 4.76 14.86
C ASP A 125 23.42 4.69 16.40
N ALA A 126 22.21 4.56 16.99
CA ALA A 126 22.05 4.38 18.43
C ALA A 126 22.62 3.04 18.94
N ALA A 127 22.48 1.97 18.15
CA ALA A 127 23.03 0.66 18.49
C ALA A 127 24.57 0.59 18.39
N ASN A 128 25.16 1.39 17.51
CA ASN A 128 26.62 1.46 17.33
C ASN A 128 27.30 2.49 18.25
N GLY A 129 26.54 3.34 18.94
CA GLY A 129 27.08 4.32 19.90
C GLY A 129 27.56 3.66 21.19
N GLU A 130 28.39 4.39 21.96
CA GLU A 130 29.03 3.89 23.19
C GLU A 130 28.02 3.39 24.25
N SER A 131 26.81 3.97 24.28
CA SER A 131 25.78 3.63 25.28
C SER A 131 24.79 2.56 24.81
N GLN A 132 24.88 2.08 23.56
CA GLN A 132 24.02 1.04 22.96
C GLN A 132 22.52 1.14 23.36
N VAL A 133 21.92 2.32 23.17
CA VAL A 133 20.56 2.58 23.65
C VAL A 133 19.54 2.15 22.59
N ALA A 134 18.56 1.34 23.00
CA ALA A 134 17.42 0.99 22.15
C ALA A 134 16.50 2.20 21.98
N ILE A 135 16.29 2.63 20.73
CA ILE A 135 15.32 3.69 20.43
C ILE A 135 13.88 3.16 20.55
N SER A 136 12.94 4.05 20.85
CA SER A 136 11.53 3.67 20.99
C SER A 136 10.92 3.13 19.69
N ALA A 137 10.20 2.01 19.77
CA ALA A 137 9.51 1.40 18.64
C ALA A 137 8.38 2.27 18.05
N PHE A 138 7.92 3.29 18.77
CA PHE A 138 6.92 4.25 18.28
C PHE A 138 7.43 5.10 17.10
N TRP A 139 8.74 5.15 16.86
CA TRP A 139 9.31 5.74 15.64
C TRP A 139 8.93 4.98 14.35
N LEU A 140 8.38 3.76 14.46
CA LEU A 140 7.85 3.01 13.33
C LEU A 140 6.40 3.42 12.97
N VAL A 141 5.70 4.16 13.84
CA VAL A 141 4.31 4.56 13.57
C VAL A 141 4.16 5.39 12.29
N PRO A 142 5.05 6.36 11.98
CA PRO A 142 4.96 7.14 10.75
C PRO A 142 4.98 6.30 9.47
N GLN A 143 5.88 5.31 9.34
CA GLN A 143 5.92 4.44 8.15
C GLN A 143 4.66 3.59 8.03
N PHE A 144 4.15 3.00 9.13
CA PHE A 144 2.90 2.24 9.12
C PHE A 144 1.71 3.11 8.71
N PHE A 145 1.62 4.33 9.25
CA PHE A 145 0.54 5.25 8.95
C PHE A 145 0.54 5.66 7.48
N ILE A 146 1.71 6.00 6.92
CA ILE A 146 1.85 6.44 5.52
C ILE A 146 1.54 5.29 4.56
N VAL A 147 2.02 4.07 4.81
CA VAL A 147 1.68 2.90 3.98
C VAL A 147 0.18 2.63 4.01
N GLY A 148 -0.44 2.61 5.20
CA GLY A 148 -1.88 2.36 5.33
C GLY A 148 -2.74 3.45 4.65
N ALA A 149 -2.29 4.70 4.69
CA ALA A 149 -2.91 5.78 3.93
C ALA A 149 -2.81 5.54 2.43
N GLY A 150 -1.61 5.17 1.94
CA GLY A 150 -1.37 4.86 0.53
C GLY A 150 -2.18 3.68 0.01
N GLU A 151 -2.39 2.65 0.83
CA GLU A 151 -3.15 1.45 0.48
C GLU A 151 -4.60 1.78 0.16
N ALA A 152 -5.24 2.62 0.98
CA ALA A 152 -6.62 3.02 0.77
C ALA A 152 -6.85 3.63 -0.63
N PHE A 153 -5.84 4.34 -1.18
CA PHE A 153 -5.88 4.83 -2.55
C PHE A 153 -5.46 3.79 -3.59
N ALA A 154 -4.36 3.06 -3.34
CA ALA A 154 -3.81 2.09 -4.27
C ALA A 154 -4.80 0.96 -4.57
N TYR A 155 -5.39 0.37 -3.52
CA TYR A 155 -6.28 -0.77 -3.65
C TYR A 155 -7.55 -0.42 -4.43
N VAL A 156 -8.23 0.67 -4.05
CA VAL A 156 -9.42 1.15 -4.76
C VAL A 156 -9.09 1.52 -6.20
N GLY A 157 -7.96 2.22 -6.43
CA GLY A 157 -7.51 2.60 -7.77
C GLY A 157 -7.21 1.39 -8.67
N GLN A 158 -6.55 0.36 -8.13
CA GLN A 158 -6.26 -0.88 -8.84
C GLN A 158 -7.55 -1.59 -9.21
N LEU A 159 -8.41 -1.84 -8.22
CA LEU A 159 -9.66 -2.56 -8.41
C LEU A 159 -10.56 -1.89 -9.47
N GLU A 160 -10.74 -0.58 -9.37
CA GLU A 160 -11.56 0.18 -10.32
C GLU A 160 -10.95 0.20 -11.73
N PHE A 161 -9.62 0.33 -11.83
CA PHE A 161 -8.92 0.31 -13.11
C PHE A 161 -9.08 -1.05 -13.81
N PHE A 162 -8.80 -2.15 -13.10
CA PHE A 162 -8.84 -3.48 -13.70
C PHE A 162 -10.26 -3.92 -14.03
N ILE A 163 -11.25 -3.64 -13.18
CA ILE A 163 -12.66 -3.98 -13.50
C ILE A 163 -13.16 -3.20 -14.71
N ARG A 164 -12.73 -1.93 -14.87
CA ARG A 164 -13.18 -1.05 -15.95
C ARG A 164 -12.55 -1.40 -17.30
N GLU A 165 -11.25 -1.69 -17.31
CA GLU A 165 -10.49 -1.89 -18.54
C GLU A 165 -10.40 -3.37 -18.97
N ALA A 166 -10.79 -4.31 -18.10
CA ALA A 166 -10.84 -5.73 -18.45
C ALA A 166 -12.00 -6.06 -19.41
N PRO A 167 -11.82 -7.05 -20.31
CA PRO A 167 -12.89 -7.58 -21.14
C PRO A 167 -14.06 -8.08 -20.28
N GLU A 168 -15.31 -7.91 -20.75
CA GLU A 168 -16.50 -8.26 -19.96
C GLU A 168 -16.49 -9.70 -19.44
N ARG A 169 -16.00 -10.65 -20.26
CA ARG A 169 -15.90 -12.08 -19.91
C ARG A 169 -14.75 -12.39 -18.95
N MET A 170 -13.83 -11.46 -18.72
CA MET A 170 -12.58 -11.66 -17.98
C MET A 170 -12.43 -10.72 -16.76
N LYS A 171 -13.49 -10.01 -16.37
CA LYS A 171 -13.46 -9.09 -15.21
C LYS A 171 -13.02 -9.78 -13.91
N SER A 172 -13.48 -11.01 -13.66
CA SER A 172 -13.08 -11.82 -12.49
C SER A 172 -11.59 -12.21 -12.50
N MET A 173 -10.98 -12.38 -13.68
CA MET A 173 -9.55 -12.70 -13.79
C MET A 173 -8.66 -11.49 -13.49
N SER A 174 -9.22 -10.28 -13.48
CA SER A 174 -8.48 -9.03 -13.38
C SER A 174 -8.48 -8.43 -11.97
N THR A 175 -9.24 -9.02 -11.05
CA THR A 175 -9.31 -8.67 -9.61
C THR A 175 -8.55 -9.69 -8.78
#